data_AF-A0A3D5CSU0-F1
#
_entry.id   AF-A0A3D5CSU0-F1
#
_cell.length_a   1.000
_cell.length_b   1.000
_cell.length_c   1.000
_cell.angle_alpha   90.00
_cell.angle_beta   90.00
_cell.angle_gamma   90.00
#
_symmetry.space_group_name_H-M   'P 1'
#
loop_
_entity.id
_entity.type
_entity.pdbx_description
1 polymer ?
#
loop_
_entity_poly.entity_id
_entity_poly.type
_entity_poly.pdbx_seq_one_letter_code
_entity_poly.pdbx_strand_id
1 'polypeptide(L)'
;MSESVYVHIDTTSNAVLTKGLTATDFANSIVHFPQNLLLLDPSASAGEYESHTGLKVIRGTENIQRFFSSSRNRRGFDELKWIDFTDLTMLKELTPLEISELLYFGHMKTHLHSPFFYKLQNNFVYFDLNDQLNRIYYRYL
;
A
#
# COMPACT_ATOMS: atom_id res chain seq x y z
N MET A 1 23.11 -8.07 -19.18
CA MET A 1 22.24 -9.18 -18.71
C MET A 1 20.83 -8.64 -18.78
N SER A 2 19.91 -9.31 -19.47
CA SER A 2 18.53 -8.83 -19.58
C SER A 2 17.84 -9.06 -18.23
N GLU A 3 17.47 -7.99 -17.54
CA GLU A 3 16.60 -8.10 -16.36
C GLU A 3 15.21 -8.50 -16.86
N SER A 4 14.83 -9.75 -16.60
CA SER A 4 13.50 -10.25 -16.96
C SER A 4 12.48 -9.76 -15.94
N VAL A 5 11.45 -9.08 -16.41
CA VAL A 5 10.29 -8.70 -15.60
C VAL A 5 9.27 -9.85 -15.63
N TYR A 6 8.80 -10.28 -14.46
CA TYR A 6 7.69 -11.22 -14.34
C TYR A 6 6.43 -10.46 -13.94
N VAL A 7 5.30 -10.78 -14.58
CA VAL A 7 3.98 -10.24 -14.23
C VAL A 7 2.96 -11.38 -14.26
N HIS A 8 2.21 -11.51 -13.17
CA HIS A 8 1.06 -12.39 -13.08
C HIS A 8 -0.15 -11.59 -12.61
N ILE A 9 -1.23 -11.66 -13.37
CA ILE A 9 -2.47 -10.93 -13.11
C ILE A 9 -3.53 -11.94 -12.71
N ASP A 10 -4.07 -11.78 -11.51
CA ASP A 10 -5.25 -12.49 -11.03
C ASP A 10 -6.44 -11.54 -11.02
N THR A 11 -7.31 -11.67 -12.01
CA THR A 11 -8.53 -10.87 -12.17
C THR A 11 -9.63 -11.25 -11.19
N THR A 12 -9.51 -12.38 -10.47
CA THR A 12 -10.51 -12.80 -9.47
C THR A 12 -10.30 -12.04 -8.17
N SER A 13 -9.04 -11.90 -7.75
CA SER A 13 -8.66 -11.16 -6.54
C SER A 13 -8.26 -9.70 -6.82
N ASN A 14 -8.31 -9.28 -8.08
CA ASN A 14 -7.80 -8.01 -8.57
C ASN A 14 -6.35 -7.71 -8.14
N ALA A 15 -5.50 -8.73 -8.18
CA ALA A 15 -4.13 -8.65 -7.73
C ALA A 15 -3.15 -8.83 -8.89
N VAL A 16 -2.09 -8.02 -8.91
CA VAL A 16 -0.96 -8.18 -9.81
C VAL A 16 0.27 -8.50 -8.97
N LEU A 17 0.89 -9.65 -9.25
CA LEU A 17 2.16 -10.06 -8.70
C LEU A 17 3.26 -9.76 -9.72
N THR A 18 4.28 -9.01 -9.32
CA THR A 18 5.39 -8.61 -10.19
C THR A 18 6.72 -9.00 -9.60
N LYS A 19 7.71 -9.38 -10.42
CA LYS A 19 9.12 -9.51 -10.02
C LYS A 19 9.99 -8.61 -10.89
N GLY A 20 10.94 -7.91 -10.27
CA GLY A 20 11.86 -7.01 -10.99
C GLY A 20 11.33 -5.60 -11.24
N LEU A 21 10.17 -5.25 -10.67
CA LEU A 21 9.68 -3.86 -10.62
C LEU A 21 9.82 -3.33 -9.19
N THR A 22 10.14 -2.06 -9.04
CA THR A 22 10.27 -1.39 -7.73
C THR A 22 9.03 -0.55 -7.40
N ALA A 23 8.91 -0.13 -6.15
CA ALA A 23 7.88 0.84 -5.73
C ALA A 23 7.98 2.17 -6.51
N THR A 24 9.18 2.57 -6.93
CA THR A 24 9.40 3.74 -7.77
C THR A 24 8.87 3.52 -9.19
N ASP A 25 9.08 2.33 -9.77
CA ASP A 25 8.53 2.00 -11.09
C ASP A 25 7.01 2.02 -11.08
N PHE A 26 6.40 1.45 -10.02
CA PHE A 26 4.96 1.54 -9.79
C PHE A 26 4.48 2.99 -9.69
N ALA A 27 5.14 3.82 -8.86
CA ALA A 27 4.74 5.21 -8.66
C ALA A 27 4.78 6.04 -9.96
N ASN A 28 5.68 5.68 -10.88
CA ASN A 28 5.79 6.32 -12.19
C ASN A 28 4.80 5.76 -13.23
N SER A 29 4.23 4.58 -13.00
CA SER A 29 3.35 3.89 -13.96
C SER A 29 1.85 4.06 -13.66
N ILE A 30 1.48 4.48 -12.44
CA ILE A 30 0.07 4.63 -12.08
C ILE A 30 -0.60 5.86 -12.68
N VAL A 31 -1.81 5.69 -13.18
CA VAL A 31 -2.65 6.77 -13.74
C VAL A 31 -3.25 7.63 -12.62
N HIS A 32 -3.75 6.99 -11.56
CA HIS A 32 -4.35 7.67 -10.41
C HIS A 32 -3.35 7.73 -9.27
N PHE A 33 -2.59 8.82 -9.19
CA PHE A 33 -1.63 8.99 -8.12
C PHE A 33 -2.35 9.22 -6.77
N PRO A 34 -2.00 8.48 -5.70
CA PRO A 34 -2.69 8.58 -4.42
C PRO A 34 -2.44 9.93 -3.75
N GLN A 35 -3.47 10.44 -3.06
CA GLN A 35 -3.37 11.70 -2.30
C GLN A 35 -3.00 11.47 -0.83
N ASN A 36 -3.39 10.32 -0.27
CA ASN A 36 -3.05 9.93 1.09
C ASN A 36 -2.71 8.44 1.11
N LEU A 37 -1.74 8.06 1.94
CA LEU A 37 -1.36 6.68 2.21
C LEU A 37 -1.52 6.40 3.70
N LEU A 38 -2.09 5.25 4.03
CA LEU A 38 -2.04 4.65 5.35
C LEU A 38 -1.00 3.52 5.32
N LEU A 39 0.00 3.61 6.20
CA LEU A 39 1.06 2.62 6.29
C LEU A 39 0.58 1.43 7.13
N LEU A 40 0.64 0.24 6.55
CA LEU A 40 0.15 -1.00 7.16
C LEU A 40 1.21 -1.69 8.04
N ASP A 41 2.28 -0.97 8.35
CA ASP A 41 3.27 -1.36 9.35
C ASP A 41 3.14 -0.41 10.57
N PRO A 42 2.68 -0.91 11.72
CA PRO A 42 2.59 -0.11 12.94
C PRO A 42 3.94 0.47 13.41
N SER A 43 5.05 -0.17 13.03
CA SER A 43 6.41 0.25 13.36
C SER A 43 7.04 1.19 12.32
N ALA A 44 6.31 1.53 11.25
CA ALA A 44 6.81 2.38 10.18
C ALA A 44 7.43 3.66 10.75
N SER A 45 8.61 4.05 10.28
CA SER A 45 9.26 5.30 10.74
C SER A 45 8.67 6.55 10.10
N ALA A 46 8.20 6.44 8.86
CA ALA A 46 7.69 7.54 8.04
C ALA A 46 6.24 7.94 8.37
N GLY A 47 5.87 9.17 8.03
CA GLY A 47 4.51 9.67 8.16
C GLY A 47 4.17 10.19 9.56
N GLU A 48 2.95 10.72 9.67
CA GLU A 48 2.38 11.26 10.91
C GLU A 48 1.50 10.21 11.58
N TYR A 49 1.52 10.14 12.91
CA TYR A 49 0.70 9.19 13.66
C TYR A 49 -0.78 9.60 13.64
N GLU A 50 -1.66 8.65 13.34
CA GLU A 50 -3.11 8.82 13.39
C GLU A 50 -3.66 8.05 14.60
N SER A 51 -4.31 8.77 15.51
CA SER A 51 -4.69 8.27 16.83
C SER A 51 -5.82 7.24 16.82
N HIS A 52 -6.74 7.32 15.86
CA HIS A 52 -7.92 6.44 15.80
C HIS A 52 -7.55 5.01 15.37
N THR A 53 -6.73 4.91 14.32
CA THR A 53 -6.24 3.65 13.77
C THR A 53 -4.98 3.13 14.45
N GLY A 54 -4.20 4.00 15.09
CA GLY A 54 -2.89 3.67 15.66
C GLY A 54 -1.81 3.44 14.60
N LEU A 55 -2.07 3.84 13.35
CA LEU A 55 -1.17 3.68 12.22
C LEU A 55 -0.63 5.03 11.75
N LYS A 56 0.36 5.00 10.84
CA LYS A 56 0.94 6.22 10.28
C LYS A 56 0.36 6.57 8.92
N VAL A 57 0.21 7.86 8.68
CA VAL A 57 -0.36 8.43 7.46
C VAL A 57 0.66 9.33 6.77
N ILE A 58 0.71 9.25 5.44
CA ILE A 58 1.42 10.21 4.59
C ILE A 58 0.38 10.96 3.77
N ARG A 59 0.37 12.29 3.88
CA ARG A 59 -0.64 13.15 3.24
C ARG A 59 -0.01 14.03 2.18
N GLY A 60 -0.74 14.25 1.09
CA GLY A 60 -0.32 15.10 -0.01
C GLY A 60 0.60 14.39 -0.99
N THR A 61 0.36 14.64 -2.28
CA THR A 61 1.07 14.00 -3.38
C THR A 61 2.58 14.22 -3.32
N GLU A 62 3.04 15.41 -2.95
CA GLU A 62 4.46 15.74 -2.83
C GLU A 62 5.17 14.87 -1.77
N ASN A 63 4.57 14.71 -0.58
CA ASN A 63 5.14 13.87 0.48
C ASN A 63 5.18 12.40 0.07
N ILE A 64 4.17 11.94 -0.67
CA ILE A 64 4.12 10.57 -1.20
C ILE A 64 5.20 10.36 -2.27
N GLN A 65 5.43 11.32 -3.17
CA GLN A 65 6.51 11.27 -4.16
C GLN A 65 7.89 11.22 -3.48
N ARG A 66 8.11 12.03 -2.45
CA ARG A 66 9.34 12.00 -1.63
C ARG A 66 9.49 10.66 -0.94
N PHE A 67 8.41 10.11 -0.38
CA PHE A 67 8.39 8.79 0.25
C PHE A 67 8.82 7.69 -0.73
N PHE A 68 8.19 7.59 -1.91
CA PHE A 68 8.57 6.59 -2.93
C PHE A 68 10.00 6.76 -3.45
N SER A 69 10.49 7.99 -3.56
CA SER A 69 11.87 8.27 -3.97
C SER A 69 12.89 7.86 -2.91
N SER A 70 12.55 8.05 -1.63
CA SER A 70 13.40 7.66 -0.49
C SER A 70 13.44 6.15 -0.25
N SER A 71 12.37 5.43 -0.64
CA SER A 71 12.27 3.97 -0.48
C SER A 71 13.35 3.22 -1.27
N ARG A 72 13.90 3.80 -2.34
CA ARG A 72 15.00 3.23 -3.13
C ARG A 72 16.28 2.99 -2.31
N ASN A 73 16.43 3.68 -1.17
CA ASN A 73 17.60 3.59 -0.30
C ASN A 73 17.36 2.75 0.97
N ARG A 74 16.18 2.14 1.14
CA ARG A 74 15.88 1.30 2.31
C ARG A 74 16.62 -0.04 2.19
N ARG A 75 17.79 -0.13 2.82
CA ARG A 75 18.56 -1.37 2.94
C ARG A 75 17.98 -2.22 4.08
N GLY A 76 17.17 -3.21 3.71
CA GLY A 76 16.79 -4.33 4.58
C GLY A 76 15.91 -3.96 5.78
N PHE A 77 14.90 -4.79 6.04
CA PHE A 77 14.01 -4.80 7.22
C PHE A 77 12.72 -3.97 7.20
N ASP A 78 12.62 -2.84 6.51
CA ASP A 78 11.34 -2.11 6.41
C ASP A 78 10.55 -2.58 5.17
N GLU A 79 9.71 -3.60 5.34
CA GLU A 79 8.77 -4.04 4.29
C GLU A 79 7.80 -2.90 3.95
N LEU A 80 7.81 -2.44 2.69
CA LEU A 80 6.92 -1.38 2.25
C LEU A 80 5.49 -1.91 2.08
N LYS A 81 4.58 -1.55 2.99
CA LYS A 81 3.18 -1.97 2.99
C LYS A 81 2.25 -0.79 3.22
N TRP A 82 1.35 -0.51 2.28
CA TRP A 82 0.45 0.64 2.39
C TRP A 82 -0.85 0.44 1.61
N ILE A 83 -1.86 1.22 1.98
CA ILE A 83 -3.15 1.35 1.30
C ILE A 83 -3.42 2.84 1.07
N ASP A 84 -3.90 3.22 -0.12
CA ASP A 84 -4.31 4.61 -0.36
C ASP A 84 -5.68 4.90 0.23
N PHE A 85 -6.00 6.17 0.46
CA PHE A 85 -7.35 6.56 0.83
C PHE A 85 -7.65 8.01 0.43
N THR A 86 -8.94 8.31 0.31
CA THR A 86 -9.40 9.61 -0.22
C THR A 86 -9.64 10.62 0.89
N ASP A 87 -10.37 10.25 1.95
CA ASP A 87 -10.88 11.19 2.95
C ASP A 87 -10.36 10.90 4.36
N LEU A 88 -9.72 11.90 4.98
CA LEU A 88 -9.21 11.86 6.35
C LEU A 88 -10.31 11.78 7.40
N THR A 89 -11.50 12.30 7.11
CA THR A 89 -12.65 12.20 8.02
C THR A 89 -13.15 10.77 8.07
N MET A 90 -13.30 10.12 6.92
CA MET A 90 -13.73 8.72 6.82
C MET A 90 -12.75 7.73 7.46
N LEU A 91 -11.46 8.07 7.50
CA LEU A 91 -10.45 7.31 8.23
C LEU A 91 -10.75 7.24 9.74
N LYS A 92 -11.24 8.35 10.32
CA LYS A 92 -11.64 8.44 11.74
C LYS A 92 -12.98 7.76 12.04
N GLU A 93 -13.75 7.47 11.00
CA GLU A 93 -15.03 6.76 11.11
C GLU A 93 -14.86 5.25 10.96
N LEU A 94 -13.65 4.73 10.76
CA LEU A 94 -13.41 3.29 10.71
C LEU A 94 -13.87 2.62 12.01
N THR A 95 -14.65 1.55 11.88
CA THR A 95 -15.06 0.74 13.03
C THR A 95 -13.88 -0.07 13.58
N PRO A 96 -13.94 -0.53 14.84
CA PRO A 96 -12.94 -1.46 15.37
C PRO A 96 -12.76 -2.72 14.51
N LEU A 97 -13.83 -3.20 13.88
CA LEU A 97 -13.76 -4.34 12.95
C LEU A 97 -12.93 -3.98 11.71
N GLU A 98 -13.23 -2.88 11.04
CA GLU A 98 -12.47 -2.43 9.86
C GLU A 98 -10.99 -2.16 10.19
N ILE A 99 -10.69 -1.60 11.38
CA ILE A 99 -9.31 -1.44 11.86
C ILE A 99 -8.64 -2.80 12.06
N SER A 100 -9.33 -3.77 12.67
CA SER A 100 -8.80 -5.13 12.84
C SER A 100 -8.51 -5.81 11.50
N GLU A 101 -9.35 -5.58 10.48
CA GLU A 101 -9.15 -6.08 9.13
C GLU A 101 -7.93 -5.43 8.47
N LEU A 102 -7.71 -4.13 8.65
CA LEU A 102 -6.50 -3.44 8.18
C LEU A 102 -5.23 -3.99 8.85
N LEU A 103 -5.27 -4.23 10.16
CA LEU A 103 -4.14 -4.81 10.90
C LEU A 103 -3.86 -6.25 10.45
N TYR A 104 -4.89 -7.07 10.28
CA TYR A 104 -4.77 -8.41 9.72
C TYR A 104 -4.18 -8.34 8.30
N PHE A 105 -4.67 -7.41 7.48
CA PHE A 105 -4.23 -7.28 6.09
C PHE A 105 -2.77 -6.87 6.00
N GLY A 106 -2.31 -5.93 6.84
CA GLY A 106 -0.91 -5.54 6.95
C GLY A 106 0.01 -6.65 7.46
N HIS A 107 -0.45 -7.41 8.46
CA HIS A 107 0.32 -8.47 9.10
C HIS A 107 0.43 -9.72 8.21
N MET A 108 -0.72 -10.25 7.78
CA MET A 108 -0.80 -11.50 7.02
C MET A 108 -0.57 -11.29 5.53
N LYS A 109 -0.59 -10.04 5.05
CA LYS A 109 -0.52 -9.71 3.62
C LYS A 109 -1.61 -10.50 2.87
N THR A 110 -2.82 -10.56 3.43
CA THR A 110 -4.00 -11.12 2.75
C THR A 110 -5.24 -10.53 3.40
N HIS A 111 -6.29 -10.31 2.61
CA HIS A 111 -7.55 -9.76 3.12
C HIS A 111 -8.46 -10.89 3.62
N LEU A 112 -9.37 -10.56 4.56
CA LEU A 112 -10.40 -11.49 5.03
C LEU A 112 -11.60 -11.51 4.07
N HIS A 113 -12.04 -10.34 3.61
CA HIS A 113 -13.22 -10.21 2.75
C HIS A 113 -12.90 -9.54 1.42
N SER A 114 -12.31 -8.35 1.46
CA SER A 114 -11.94 -7.57 0.27
C SER A 114 -10.69 -6.76 0.54
N PRO A 115 -9.81 -6.54 -0.45
CA PRO A 115 -8.72 -5.59 -0.33
C PRO A 115 -9.19 -4.13 -0.46
N PHE A 116 -10.48 -3.90 -0.77
CA PHE A 116 -11.07 -2.58 -0.97
C PHE A 116 -12.08 -2.25 0.13
N PHE A 117 -11.76 -1.20 0.90
CA PHE A 117 -12.56 -0.69 2.01
C PHE A 117 -13.48 0.43 1.52
N TYR A 118 -14.76 0.33 1.89
CA TYR A 118 -15.76 1.33 1.48
C TYR A 118 -15.45 2.72 2.04
N LYS A 119 -15.06 2.85 3.31
CA LYS A 119 -14.77 4.17 3.90
C LYS A 119 -13.47 4.80 3.37
N LEU A 120 -12.46 3.97 3.08
CA LEU A 120 -11.19 4.48 2.54
C LEU A 120 -11.31 4.89 1.07
N GLN A 121 -12.22 4.25 0.32
CA GLN A 121 -12.31 4.39 -1.13
C GLN A 121 -10.94 4.17 -1.81
N ASN A 122 -10.17 3.20 -1.29
CA ASN A 122 -8.82 2.90 -1.76
C ASN A 122 -8.81 2.29 -3.16
N ASN A 123 -7.92 2.73 -4.03
CA ASN A 123 -7.72 2.18 -5.37
C ASN A 123 -6.56 1.16 -5.42
N PHE A 124 -5.61 1.28 -4.50
CA PHE A 124 -4.39 0.50 -4.47
C PHE A 124 -4.10 -0.03 -3.08
N VAL A 125 -3.57 -1.24 -3.03
CA VAL A 125 -2.90 -1.77 -1.84
C VAL A 125 -1.59 -2.39 -2.29
N TYR A 126 -0.48 -1.95 -1.70
CA TYR A 126 0.86 -2.35 -2.09
C TYR A 126 1.49 -3.17 -0.98
N PHE A 127 2.06 -4.32 -1.35
CA PHE A 127 2.90 -5.13 -0.50
C PHE A 127 4.23 -5.42 -1.18
N ASP A 128 5.31 -4.96 -0.57
CA ASP A 128 6.66 -5.44 -0.82
C ASP A 128 6.79 -6.83 -0.18
N LEU A 129 7.01 -7.83 -1.03
CA LEU A 129 7.20 -9.21 -0.64
C LEU A 129 8.70 -9.55 -0.73
N ASN A 130 9.06 -10.70 -0.18
CA ASN A 130 10.44 -11.16 -0.23
C ASN A 130 10.89 -11.44 -1.68
N ASP A 131 12.21 -11.41 -1.91
CA ASP A 131 12.81 -11.79 -3.20
C ASP A 131 12.37 -10.92 -4.40
N GLN A 132 12.28 -9.59 -4.18
CA GLN A 132 11.91 -8.60 -5.21
C GLN A 132 10.52 -8.82 -5.83
N LEU A 133 9.66 -9.56 -5.13
CA LEU A 133 8.27 -9.73 -5.49
C LEU A 133 7.46 -8.58 -4.90
N ASN A 134 6.55 -8.02 -5.68
CA ASN A 134 5.56 -7.09 -5.18
C ASN A 134 4.19 -7.60 -5.55
N ARG A 135 3.24 -7.46 -4.63
CA ARG A 135 1.83 -7.69 -4.93
C ARG A 135 1.07 -6.40 -4.72
N ILE A 136 0.29 -6.06 -5.74
CA ILE A 136 -0.48 -4.83 -5.77
C ILE A 136 -1.92 -5.21 -6.09
N TYR A 137 -2.84 -4.78 -5.24
CA TYR A 137 -4.27 -4.87 -5.51
C TYR A 137 -4.71 -3.61 -6.24
N TYR A 138 -5.46 -3.74 -7.33
CA TYR A 138 -5.98 -2.65 -8.15
C TYR A 138 -7.51 -2.66 -8.12
N ARG A 139 -8.17 -1.59 -7.69
CA ARG A 139 -9.64 -1.55 -7.69
C ARG A 139 -10.22 -1.75 -9.09
N TYR A 140 -9.49 -1.26 -10.10
CA TYR A 140 -9.83 -1.36 -11.51
C TYR A 140 -8.63 -1.93 -12.26
N LEU A 141 -8.77 -3.17 -12.77
CA LEU A 141 -7.81 -3.85 -13.65
C LEU A 141 -8.19 -3.68 -15.12
#